data_AF-A0A7C4DPJ3-F1
#
_entry.id   AF-A0A7C4DPJ3-F1
#
_cell.length_a   1.000
_cell.length_b   1.000
_cell.length_c   1.000
_cell.angle_alpha   90.00
_cell.angle_beta   90.00
_cell.angle_gamma   90.00
#
_symmetry.space_group_name_H-M   'P 1'
#
loop_
_entity.id
_entity.type
_entity.pdbx_description
1 polymer ?
#
loop_
_entity_poly.entity_id
_entity_poly.type
_entity_poly.pdbx_seq_one_letter_code
_entity_poly.pdbx_strand_id
1 'polypeptide(L)'
;MVVGVRALNLNILIAASIRKNDELNWVKVVIEKHHRDRIWLVVDKKSTEILARSNILSKVNENKMVVFAGKKPEELALRVFKVATPDIIYTCDKYGALKVLVDFLRITPVKQIEC
;
A
#
# COMPACT_ATOMS: atom_id res chain seq x y z
N MET A 1 -26.51 -27.47 6.23
CA MET A 1 -25.10 -27.09 6.54
C MET A 1 -24.82 -25.76 5.86
N VAL A 2 -24.82 -24.66 6.61
CA VAL A 2 -24.44 -23.36 6.08
C VAL A 2 -22.93 -23.35 6.06
N VAL A 3 -22.32 -23.44 4.87
CA VAL A 3 -20.87 -23.26 4.71
C VAL A 3 -20.62 -21.79 5.04
N GLY A 4 -20.23 -21.51 6.28
CA GLY A 4 -19.75 -20.20 6.68
C GLY A 4 -18.53 -19.87 5.85
N VAL A 5 -18.71 -19.03 4.83
CA VAL A 5 -17.59 -18.45 4.08
C VAL A 5 -16.81 -17.63 5.09
N ARG A 6 -15.70 -18.18 5.60
CA ARG A 6 -14.72 -17.40 6.36
C ARG A 6 -14.35 -16.21 5.47
N ALA A 7 -14.71 -15.00 5.89
CA ALA A 7 -14.11 -13.81 5.33
C ALA A 7 -12.59 -13.95 5.57
N LEU A 8 -11.85 -14.26 4.52
CA LEU A 8 -10.39 -14.27 4.57
C LEU A 8 -9.97 -12.82 4.82
N ASN A 9 -9.44 -12.55 6.01
CA ASN A 9 -8.79 -11.27 6.28
C ASN A 9 -7.47 -11.26 5.51
N LEU A 10 -7.45 -10.62 4.35
CA LEU A 10 -6.27 -10.54 3.50
C LEU A 10 -5.29 -9.49 4.06
N ASN A 11 -4.01 -9.69 3.79
CA ASN A 11 -2.98 -8.67 3.97
C ASN A 11 -2.80 -7.93 2.65
N ILE A 12 -3.19 -6.65 2.64
CA ILE A 12 -3.13 -5.79 1.46
C ILE A 12 -1.94 -4.85 1.62
N LEU A 13 -1.05 -4.80 0.64
CA LEU A 13 0.03 -3.80 0.58
C LEU A 13 -0.28 -2.79 -0.53
N ILE A 14 -0.36 -1.52 -0.19
CA ILE A 14 -0.56 -0.42 -1.12
C ILE A 14 0.73 0.39 -1.17
N ALA A 15 1.43 0.40 -2.30
CA ALA A 15 2.57 1.27 -2.55
C ALA A 15 2.12 2.42 -3.47
N ALA A 16 2.04 3.66 -2.96
CA ALA A 16 1.49 4.78 -3.71
C ALA A 16 2.35 6.05 -3.61
N SER A 17 2.68 6.63 -4.76
CA SER A 17 3.23 7.97 -4.92
C SER A 17 2.13 8.90 -5.47
N ILE A 18 1.47 9.61 -4.57
CA ILE A 18 0.36 10.53 -4.81
C ILE A 18 0.89 11.91 -5.13
N ARG A 19 0.49 12.48 -6.27
CA ARG A 19 0.76 13.89 -6.62
C ARG A 19 -0.46 14.64 -7.12
N LYS A 20 -1.48 13.95 -7.63
CA LYS A 20 -2.76 14.53 -8.06
C LYS A 20 -3.91 13.85 -7.31
N ASN A 21 -5.11 14.38 -7.54
CA ASN A 21 -6.32 13.87 -6.91
C ASN A 21 -6.74 12.49 -7.42
N ASP A 22 -6.38 12.13 -8.66
CA ASP A 22 -6.74 10.84 -9.24
C ASP A 22 -6.03 9.68 -8.52
N GLU A 23 -4.73 9.83 -8.21
CA GLU A 23 -4.00 8.79 -7.45
C GLU A 23 -4.53 8.71 -6.01
N LEU A 24 -4.87 9.85 -5.40
CA LEU A 24 -5.48 9.89 -4.07
C LEU A 24 -6.84 9.18 -4.06
N ASN A 25 -7.69 9.42 -5.06
CA ASN A 25 -9.00 8.78 -5.19
C ASN A 25 -8.85 7.28 -5.42
N TRP A 26 -7.89 6.86 -6.23
CA TRP A 26 -7.59 5.44 -6.41
C TRP A 26 -7.21 4.77 -5.08
N VAL A 27 -6.32 5.39 -4.28
CA VAL A 27 -5.96 4.88 -2.94
C VAL A 27 -7.19 4.79 -2.03
N LYS A 28 -8.09 5.78 -2.05
CA LYS A 28 -9.35 5.74 -1.27
C LYS A 28 -10.21 4.55 -1.66
N VAL A 29 -10.42 4.34 -2.96
CA VAL A 29 -11.23 3.23 -3.47
C VAL A 29 -10.65 1.88 -3.06
N VAL A 30 -9.32 1.72 -3.12
CA VAL A 30 -8.65 0.48 -2.68
C VAL A 30 -8.84 0.27 -1.18
N ILE A 31 -8.66 1.31 -0.36
CA ILE A 31 -8.85 1.22 1.10
C ILE A 31 -10.30 0.86 1.45
N GLU A 32 -11.28 1.49 0.80
CA GLU A 32 -12.70 1.24 1.06
C GLU A 32 -13.12 -0.18 0.61
N LYS A 33 -12.62 -0.64 -0.53
CA LYS A 33 -12.81 -2.01 -1.00
C LYS A 33 -12.31 -3.04 0.01
N HIS A 34 -11.23 -2.71 0.71
CA HIS A 34 -10.53 -3.59 1.65
C HIS A 34 -10.71 -3.17 3.12
N HIS A 35 -11.80 -2.47 3.48
CA HIS A 35 -11.99 -1.90 4.82
C HIS A 35 -12.02 -2.93 5.98
N ARG A 36 -12.21 -4.23 5.67
CA ARG A 36 -12.15 -5.32 6.66
C ARG A 36 -10.81 -6.04 6.69
N ASP A 37 -9.95 -5.78 5.72
CA ASP A 37 -8.65 -6.43 5.54
C ASP A 37 -7.53 -5.68 6.28
N ARG A 38 -6.37 -6.31 6.36
CA ARG A 38 -5.17 -5.70 6.96
C ARG A 38 -4.43 -4.91 5.91
N ILE A 39 -4.61 -3.60 5.90
CA ILE A 39 -3.97 -2.71 4.92
C ILE A 39 -2.63 -2.18 5.46
N TRP A 40 -1.57 -2.33 4.68
CA TRP A 40 -0.29 -1.64 4.80
C TRP A 40 -0.16 -0.59 3.70
N LEU A 41 0.06 0.66 4.07
CA LEU A 41 0.20 1.78 3.14
C LEU A 41 1.65 2.27 3.12
N VAL A 42 2.30 2.18 1.98
CA VAL A 42 3.68 2.60 1.75
C VAL A 42 3.70 3.76 0.79
N VAL A 43 4.29 4.88 1.19
CA VAL A 43 4.22 6.13 0.43
C VAL A 43 5.53 6.88 0.47
N ASP A 44 5.80 7.72 -0.51
CA ASP A 44 6.96 8.62 -0.47
C ASP A 44 6.69 9.82 0.44
N LYS A 45 7.76 10.56 0.77
CA LYS A 45 7.68 11.72 1.67
C LYS A 45 6.75 12.83 1.17
N LYS A 46 6.55 13.02 -0.14
CA LYS A 46 5.61 14.06 -0.63
C LYS A 46 4.16 13.63 -0.46
N SER A 47 3.89 12.35 -0.70
CA SER A 47 2.57 11.76 -0.53
C SER A 47 2.05 11.84 0.89
N THR A 48 2.93 11.80 1.91
CA THR A 48 2.50 11.90 3.31
C THR A 48 1.78 13.22 3.61
N GLU A 49 2.25 14.33 3.01
CA GLU A 49 1.64 15.65 3.23
C GLU A 49 0.23 15.73 2.63
N ILE A 50 0.04 15.14 1.45
CA ILE A 50 -1.26 15.08 0.77
C ILE A 50 -2.23 14.18 1.56
N LEU A 51 -1.74 13.03 2.04
CA LEU A 51 -2.54 12.09 2.81
C LEU A 51 -2.99 12.69 4.15
N ALA A 52 -2.11 13.39 4.86
CA ALA A 52 -2.43 14.07 6.10
C ALA A 52 -3.59 15.08 5.93
N ARG A 53 -3.64 15.80 4.81
CA ARG A 53 -4.73 16.74 4.49
C ARG A 53 -6.04 16.06 4.11
N SER A 54 -5.98 14.81 3.67
CA SER A 54 -7.13 14.08 3.09
C SER A 54 -7.96 13.28 4.10
N ASN A 55 -7.57 13.28 5.38
CA ASN A 55 -8.14 12.47 6.46
C ASN A 55 -8.19 10.94 6.20
N ILE A 56 -7.53 10.44 5.14
CA ILE A 56 -7.40 9.00 4.86
C ILE A 56 -6.68 8.26 5.98
N LEU A 57 -5.77 8.94 6.67
CA LEU A 57 -4.99 8.36 7.76
C LEU A 57 -5.89 7.85 8.90
N SER A 58 -7.08 8.41 9.09
CA SER A 58 -8.06 7.88 10.07
C SER A 58 -8.64 6.50 9.67
N LYS A 59 -8.61 6.17 8.38
CA LYS A 59 -9.10 4.89 7.84
C LYS A 59 -8.01 3.82 7.78
N VAL A 60 -6.74 4.21 7.86
CA VAL A 60 -5.60 3.31 7.89
C VAL A 60 -5.08 3.28 9.32
N ASN A 61 -5.17 2.14 9.99
CA ASN A 61 -4.70 2.01 11.37
C ASN A 61 -3.26 2.56 11.49
N GLU A 62 -3.00 3.47 12.43
CA GLU A 62 -1.80 4.33 12.50
C GLU A 62 -0.48 3.55 12.41
N ASN A 63 -0.48 2.29 12.88
CA ASN A 63 0.69 1.39 12.87
C ASN A 63 0.95 0.68 11.54
N LYS A 64 0.21 0.99 10.46
CA LYS A 64 0.33 0.30 9.17
C LYS A 64 0.71 1.22 8.01
N MET A 65 1.21 2.41 8.31
CA MET A 65 1.76 3.32 7.31
C MET A 65 3.28 3.36 7.38
N VAL A 66 3.95 3.24 6.23
CA VAL A 66 5.41 3.32 6.10
C VAL A 66 5.77 4.41 5.12
N VAL A 67 6.63 5.34 5.54
CA VAL A 67 7.23 6.32 4.64
C VAL A 67 8.46 5.69 4.00
N PHE A 68 8.40 5.47 2.69
CA PHE A 68 9.51 4.94 1.92
C PHE A 68 10.51 6.05 1.60
N ALA A 69 11.46 6.23 2.50
CA ALA A 69 12.56 7.19 2.37
C ALA A 69 13.81 6.65 3.07
N GLY A 70 14.99 6.89 2.51
CA GLY A 70 16.24 6.55 3.18
C GLY A 70 17.41 6.21 2.27
N LYS A 71 18.57 5.97 2.87
CA LYS A 71 19.85 5.65 2.20
C LYS A 71 19.97 4.19 1.74
N LYS A 72 19.02 3.31 2.11
CA LYS A 72 19.02 1.87 1.79
C LYS A 72 17.63 1.39 1.37
N PRO A 73 17.16 1.76 0.17
CA PRO A 73 15.79 1.47 -0.27
C PRO A 73 15.52 -0.03 -0.45
N GLU A 74 16.53 -0.83 -0.82
CA GLU A 74 16.40 -2.28 -1.01
C GLU A 74 16.14 -3.00 0.32
N GLU A 75 16.89 -2.63 1.37
CA GLU A 75 16.72 -3.17 2.73
C GLU A 75 15.34 -2.80 3.28
N LEU A 76 14.89 -1.57 3.00
CA LEU A 76 13.56 -1.11 3.39
C LEU A 76 12.45 -1.86 2.64
N ALA A 77 12.61 -2.12 1.35
CA ALA A 77 11.64 -2.87 0.55
C ALA A 77 11.45 -4.30 1.08
N LEU A 78 12.56 -4.99 1.39
CA LEU A 78 12.53 -6.31 2.01
C LEU A 78 11.83 -6.30 3.37
N ARG A 79 12.12 -5.30 4.21
CA ARG A 79 11.49 -5.16 5.53
C ARG A 79 9.99 -4.93 5.41
N VAL A 80 9.57 -4.03 4.52
CA VAL A 80 8.15 -3.76 4.22
C VAL A 80 7.45 -5.06 3.83
N PHE A 81 8.01 -5.81 2.88
CA PHE A 81 7.40 -7.03 2.39
C PHE A 81 7.33 -8.12 3.47
N LYS A 82 8.40 -8.30 4.25
CA LYS A 82 8.46 -9.27 5.34
C LYS A 82 7.44 -8.96 6.45
N VAL A 83 7.22 -7.69 6.75
CA VAL A 83 6.30 -7.27 7.81
C VAL A 83 4.85 -7.27 7.32
N ALA A 84 4.62 -6.82 6.09
CA ALA A 84 3.28 -6.77 5.51
C ALA A 84 2.75 -8.14 5.11
N THR A 85 3.63 -9.07 4.72
CA THR A 85 3.29 -10.41 4.21
C THR A 85 2.06 -10.39 3.28
N PRO A 86 2.11 -9.62 2.18
CA PRO A 86 0.91 -9.30 1.42
C PRO A 86 0.38 -10.50 0.63
N ASP A 87 -0.94 -10.65 0.63
CA ASP A 87 -1.68 -11.54 -0.27
C ASP A 87 -2.02 -10.84 -1.59
N ILE A 88 -2.19 -9.52 -1.55
CA ILE A 88 -2.43 -8.66 -2.71
C ILE A 88 -1.61 -7.38 -2.58
N ILE A 89 -1.02 -6.96 -3.69
CA ILE A 89 -0.24 -5.74 -3.80
C ILE A 89 -0.94 -4.80 -4.77
N TYR A 90 -1.08 -3.55 -4.35
CA TYR A 90 -1.59 -2.42 -5.13
C TYR A 90 -0.45 -1.42 -5.34
N THR A 91 -0.12 -1.11 -6.59
CA THR A 91 0.97 -0.16 -6.90
C THR A 91 0.47 1.02 -7.72
N CYS A 92 0.85 2.23 -7.28
CA CYS A 92 0.59 3.46 -8.01
C CYS A 92 1.81 4.38 -7.92
N ASP A 93 2.78 4.20 -8.81
CA ASP A 93 4.04 4.96 -8.81
C ASP A 93 4.36 5.55 -10.18
N LYS A 94 3.47 6.42 -10.69
CA LYS A 94 3.63 7.06 -12.01
C LYS A 94 4.87 7.97 -12.10
N TYR A 95 5.47 8.33 -10.97
CA TYR A 95 6.60 9.28 -10.88
C TYR A 95 7.92 8.61 -10.49
N GLY A 96 7.93 7.30 -10.26
CA GLY A 96 9.14 6.54 -9.91
C GLY A 96 9.69 6.83 -8.51
N ALA A 97 8.90 7.44 -7.61
CA ALA A 97 9.36 7.78 -6.26
C ALA A 97 9.51 6.52 -5.37
N LEU A 98 8.82 5.44 -5.73
CA LEU A 98 8.85 4.14 -5.07
C LEU A 98 9.50 3.08 -5.97
N LYS A 99 10.25 3.47 -7.01
CA LYS A 99 10.74 2.57 -8.06
C LYS A 99 11.41 1.30 -7.51
N VAL A 100 12.31 1.44 -6.54
CA VAL A 100 13.02 0.30 -5.93
C VAL A 100 12.04 -0.68 -5.26
N LEU A 101 11.05 -0.15 -4.55
CA LEU A 101 10.01 -0.98 -3.94
C LEU A 101 9.15 -1.65 -5.01
N VAL A 102 8.67 -0.89 -5.99
CA VAL A 102 7.79 -1.41 -7.05
C VAL A 102 8.49 -2.47 -7.89
N ASP A 103 9.74 -2.24 -8.28
CA ASP A 103 10.55 -3.21 -9.03
C ASP A 103 10.77 -4.49 -8.20
N PHE A 104 11.00 -4.37 -6.88
CA PHE A 104 11.07 -5.51 -5.97
C PHE A 104 9.72 -6.25 -5.85
N LEU A 105 8.60 -5.53 -5.70
CA LEU A 105 7.28 -6.15 -5.58
C LEU A 105 6.89 -6.90 -6.87
N ARG A 106 7.29 -6.40 -8.03
CA ARG A 106 7.05 -7.02 -9.35
C ARG A 106 7.64 -8.42 -9.51
N ILE A 107 8.77 -8.70 -8.89
CA ILE A 107 9.40 -10.03 -8.95
C ILE A 107 8.80 -11.03 -7.94
N THR A 108 7.89 -10.59 -7.07
CA THR A 108 7.25 -11.47 -6.09
C THR A 108 6.10 -12.25 -6.72
N PRO A 109 5.80 -13.48 -6.26
CA PRO A 109 4.69 -14.29 -6.79
C PRO A 109 3.30 -13.83 -6.29
N VAL A 110 3.21 -12.63 -5.73
CA VAL A 110 1.99 -12.08 -5.14
C VAL A 110 1.17 -11.36 -6.22
N LYS A 111 -0.16 -11.46 -6.13
CA LYS A 111 -1.07 -10.80 -7.07
C LYS A 111 -0.88 -9.28 -7.01
N GLN A 112 -0.67 -8.67 -8.17
CA GLN A 112 -0.41 -7.23 -8.31
C GLN A 112 -1.48 -6.54 -9.14
N ILE A 113 -1.87 -5.32 -8.72
CA ILE A 113 -2.85 -4.47 -9.40
C ILE A 113 -2.31 -3.05 -9.46
N GLU A 114 -2.20 -2.50 -10.67
CA GLU A 114 -1.69 -1.15 -10.91
C GLU A 114 -2.82 -0.10 -11.01
N CYS A 115 -2.47 1.16 -10.74
CA CYS A 115 -3.21 2.35 -11.18
C CYS A 115 -2.72 2.83 -12.57
#